data_AF-A0A1M5WLK0-F1
#
_entry.id   AF-A0A1M5WLK0-F1
#
_cell.length_a   1.000
_cell.length_b   1.000
_cell.length_c   1.000
_cell.angle_alpha   90.00
_cell.angle_beta   90.00
_cell.angle_gamma   90.00
#
_symmetry.space_group_name_H-M   'P 1'
#
loop_
_entity.id
_entity.type
_entity.pdbx_description
1 polymer ?
#
loop_
_entity_poly.entity_id
_entity_poly.type
_entity_poly.pdbx_seq_one_letter_code
_entity_poly.pdbx_strand_id
1 'polypeptide(L)'
;MKPVDRPDQVKNFVQQTLGCGCPEPVFQSMLTDTFTPAELVSVVVTRLLIGQRLLVYLVHPGNAGPPMKDLLAALTACGREERERCGYNRLRLVVVTGEECYPALERSFSELQGEDDRLFLHLLTSRDSALAATGLLSSHP
;
A
#
# COMPACT_ATOMS: atom_id res chain seq x y z
N MET A 1 -9.14 -4.19 -11.29
CA MET A 1 -9.65 -3.94 -9.93
C MET A 1 -11.15 -4.21 -9.85
N LYS A 2 -11.62 -4.77 -8.73
CA LYS A 2 -13.03 -5.04 -8.39
C LYS A 2 -13.42 -4.25 -7.12
N PRO A 3 -14.71 -4.04 -6.82
CA PRO A 3 -15.11 -3.43 -5.54
C PRO A 3 -14.54 -4.17 -4.33
N VAL A 4 -14.25 -3.44 -3.25
CA VAL A 4 -13.84 -4.03 -1.97
C VAL A 4 -15.01 -4.75 -1.31
N ASP A 5 -14.74 -5.90 -0.67
CA ASP A 5 -15.78 -6.71 -0.03
C ASP A 5 -16.26 -6.12 1.30
N ARG A 6 -15.38 -5.39 2.02
CA ARG A 6 -15.65 -4.83 3.36
C ARG A 6 -15.27 -3.34 3.43
N PRO A 7 -16.08 -2.46 2.82
CA PRO A 7 -15.78 -1.03 2.71
C PRO A 7 -15.53 -0.35 4.06
N ASP A 8 -16.29 -0.68 5.11
CA ASP A 8 -16.12 -0.07 6.43
C ASP A 8 -14.77 -0.43 7.08
N GLN A 9 -14.27 -1.64 6.85
CA GLN A 9 -12.95 -2.06 7.36
C GLN A 9 -11.83 -1.31 6.63
N VAL A 10 -11.95 -1.19 5.30
CA VAL A 10 -11.00 -0.42 4.48
C VAL A 10 -11.00 1.05 4.89
N LYS A 11 -12.19 1.64 5.11
CA LYS A 11 -12.33 3.01 5.60
C LYS A 11 -11.66 3.20 6.95
N ASN A 12 -11.93 2.31 7.92
CA ASN A 12 -11.29 2.37 9.23
C ASN A 12 -9.76 2.23 9.13
N PHE A 13 -9.25 1.31 8.32
CA PHE A 13 -7.83 1.18 8.08
C PHE A 13 -7.22 2.48 7.53
N VAL A 14 -7.85 3.09 6.53
CA VAL A 14 -7.34 4.31 5.88
C VAL A 14 -7.40 5.52 6.82
N GLN A 15 -8.47 5.66 7.61
CA GLN A 15 -8.64 6.79 8.52
C GLN A 15 -7.84 6.64 9.82
N GLN A 16 -7.88 5.45 10.44
CA GLN A 16 -7.31 5.21 11.76
C GLN A 16 -5.85 4.71 11.70
N THR A 17 -5.50 3.87 10.72
CA THR A 17 -4.15 3.32 10.60
C THR A 17 -3.25 4.17 9.71
N LEU A 18 -3.75 4.58 8.54
CA LEU A 18 -2.98 5.43 7.64
C LEU A 18 -3.12 6.92 7.98
N GLY A 19 -4.05 7.31 8.84
CA GLY A 19 -4.26 8.71 9.22
C GLY A 19 -4.78 9.58 8.06
N CYS A 20 -5.56 9.05 7.11
CA CYS A 20 -6.21 9.89 6.11
C CYS A 20 -7.44 10.60 6.69
N GLY A 21 -7.43 11.94 6.71
CA GLY A 21 -8.64 12.77 6.92
C GLY A 21 -9.57 12.83 5.70
N CYS A 22 -9.63 11.76 4.89
CA CYS A 22 -10.45 11.68 3.69
C CYS A 22 -11.94 11.86 4.05
N PRO A 23 -12.71 12.72 3.34
CA PRO A 23 -14.13 12.90 3.61
C PRO A 23 -14.96 11.70 3.11
N GLU A 24 -16.15 11.52 3.66
CA GLU A 24 -17.03 10.37 3.37
C GLU A 24 -17.23 10.07 1.87
N PRO A 25 -17.44 11.06 0.98
CA PRO A 25 -17.67 10.79 -0.44
C PRO A 25 -16.50 10.09 -1.14
N VAL A 26 -15.26 10.23 -0.63
CA VAL A 26 -14.08 9.55 -1.18
C VAL A 26 -14.22 8.02 -1.05
N PHE A 27 -14.92 7.53 -0.01
CA PHE A 27 -15.11 6.11 0.23
C PHE A 27 -16.28 5.49 -0.56
N GLN A 28 -17.05 6.29 -1.31
CA GLN A 28 -18.13 5.75 -2.17
C GLN A 28 -17.59 4.90 -3.33
N SER A 29 -16.31 5.04 -3.67
CA SER A 29 -15.64 4.22 -4.68
C SER A 29 -14.36 3.64 -4.07
N MET A 30 -14.34 2.33 -3.87
CA MET A 30 -13.17 1.60 -3.40
C MET A 30 -12.99 0.34 -4.23
N LEU A 31 -11.88 0.26 -4.92
CA LEU A 31 -11.53 -0.85 -5.80
C LEU A 31 -10.25 -1.52 -5.32
N THR A 32 -10.19 -2.84 -5.38
CA THR A 32 -9.01 -3.63 -5.01
C THR A 32 -8.71 -4.69 -6.06
N ASP A 33 -7.44 -5.04 -6.18
CA ASP A 33 -6.97 -6.29 -6.79
C ASP A 33 -5.60 -6.67 -6.21
N THR A 34 -5.04 -7.75 -6.72
CA THR A 34 -3.68 -8.18 -6.43
C THR A 34 -2.90 -8.29 -7.73
N PHE A 35 -1.62 -7.94 -7.69
CA PHE A 35 -0.72 -8.11 -8.81
C PHE A 35 0.69 -8.45 -8.34
N THR A 36 1.50 -8.97 -9.25
CA THR A 36 2.92 -9.25 -9.04
C THR A 36 3.72 -8.31 -9.94
N PRO A 37 4.49 -7.36 -9.39
CA PRO A 37 5.37 -6.53 -10.20
C PRO A 37 6.38 -7.40 -10.97
N ALA A 38 6.69 -7.04 -12.22
CA ALA A 38 7.58 -7.83 -13.07
C ALA A 38 8.99 -7.98 -12.48
N GLU A 39 9.44 -6.95 -11.77
CA GLU A 39 10.73 -6.89 -11.07
C GLU A 39 10.74 -7.70 -9.77
N LEU A 40 9.56 -8.16 -9.30
CA LEU A 40 9.36 -8.79 -7.99
C LEU A 40 8.51 -10.07 -8.12
N VAL A 41 9.01 -11.03 -8.91
CA VAL A 41 8.28 -12.26 -9.34
C VAL A 41 7.65 -13.07 -8.20
N SER A 42 8.14 -12.96 -6.97
CA SER A 42 7.63 -13.68 -5.80
C SER A 42 6.87 -12.81 -4.79
N VAL A 43 6.55 -11.57 -5.16
CA VAL A 43 5.87 -10.61 -4.27
C VAL A 43 4.48 -10.33 -4.81
N VAL A 44 3.47 -10.72 -4.02
CA VAL A 44 2.08 -10.32 -4.29
C VAL A 44 1.82 -8.99 -3.58
N VAL A 45 1.39 -8.00 -4.35
CA VAL A 45 1.00 -6.68 -3.87
C VAL A 45 -0.51 -6.57 -3.92
N THR A 46 -1.13 -6.19 -2.81
CA THR A 46 -2.53 -5.77 -2.79
C THR A 46 -2.61 -4.31 -3.19
N ARG A 47 -3.34 -4.02 -4.25
CA ARG A 47 -3.57 -2.67 -4.75
C ARG A 47 -4.97 -2.23 -4.39
N LEU A 48 -5.08 -1.08 -3.75
CA LEU A 48 -6.34 -0.46 -3.36
C LEU A 48 -6.40 0.96 -3.94
N LEU A 49 -7.51 1.27 -4.59
CA LEU A 49 -7.82 2.60 -5.14
C LEU A 49 -9.07 3.14 -4.46
N ILE A 50 -8.95 4.31 -3.83
CA ILE A 50 -10.03 4.95 -3.07
C ILE A 50 -10.37 6.29 -3.71
N GLY A 51 -11.65 6.49 -3.99
CA GLY A 51 -12.21 7.71 -4.58
C GLY A 51 -11.57 8.10 -5.90
N GLN A 52 -10.99 7.13 -6.63
CA GLN A 52 -10.21 7.34 -7.86
C GLN A 52 -9.02 8.30 -7.70
N ARG A 53 -8.52 8.50 -6.46
CA ARG A 53 -7.46 9.49 -6.17
C ARG A 53 -6.38 8.99 -5.24
N LEU A 54 -6.70 8.13 -4.28
CA LEU A 54 -5.72 7.59 -3.34
C LEU A 54 -5.35 6.18 -3.75
N LEU A 55 -4.12 6.01 -4.21
CA LEU A 55 -3.53 4.70 -4.52
C LEU A 55 -2.80 4.19 -3.27
N VAL A 56 -3.12 2.97 -2.87
CA VAL A 56 -2.46 2.29 -1.77
C VAL A 56 -1.90 0.98 -2.28
N TYR A 57 -0.60 0.77 -2.10
CA TYR A 57 0.04 -0.53 -2.28
C TYR A 57 0.32 -1.11 -0.91
N LEU A 58 -0.22 -2.31 -0.66
CA LEU A 58 0.03 -3.06 0.56
C LEU A 58 0.83 -4.32 0.21
N VAL A 59 1.95 -4.50 0.91
CA VAL A 59 2.82 -5.66 0.75
C VAL A 59 3.10 -6.29 2.11
N HIS A 60 2.97 -7.62 2.17
CA HIS A 60 3.47 -8.43 3.27
C HIS A 60 4.69 -9.21 2.78
N PRO A 61 5.90 -8.60 2.81
CA PRO A 61 7.12 -9.31 2.48
C PRO A 61 7.26 -10.51 3.42
N GLY A 62 7.11 -11.71 2.87
CA GLY A 62 7.46 -12.93 3.59
C GLY A 62 8.97 -13.06 3.76
N ASN A 63 9.41 -14.06 4.53
CA ASN A 63 10.83 -14.26 4.83
C ASN A 63 11.70 -14.63 3.60
N ALA A 64 11.10 -15.04 2.49
CA ALA A 64 11.79 -15.48 1.27
C ALA A 64 11.78 -14.44 0.13
N GLY A 65 11.46 -13.18 0.44
CA GLY A 65 11.40 -12.09 -0.53
C GLY A 65 12.76 -11.51 -0.92
N PRO A 66 12.80 -10.62 -1.92
CA PRO A 66 13.99 -9.83 -2.24
C PRO A 66 14.39 -8.94 -1.06
N PRO A 67 15.63 -8.41 -1.04
CA PRO A 67 16.04 -7.43 -0.04
C PRO A 67 15.02 -6.30 0.06
N MET A 68 14.68 -5.91 1.29
CA MET A 68 13.60 -4.96 1.53
C MET A 68 13.83 -3.59 0.85
N LYS A 69 15.09 -3.20 0.66
CA LYS A 69 15.46 -2.00 -0.10
C LYS A 69 15.05 -2.10 -1.57
N ASP A 70 15.31 -3.25 -2.20
CA ASP A 70 15.00 -3.48 -3.62
C ASP A 70 13.48 -3.58 -3.82
N LEU A 71 12.80 -4.25 -2.88
CA LEU A 71 11.34 -4.25 -2.80
C LEU A 71 10.79 -2.82 -2.78
N LEU A 72 11.28 -2.00 -1.85
CA LEU A 72 10.81 -0.64 -1.67
C LEU A 72 11.07 0.23 -2.92
N ALA A 73 12.23 0.08 -3.54
CA ALA A 73 12.58 0.80 -4.77
C ALA A 73 11.63 0.44 -5.92
N ALA A 74 11.41 -0.86 -6.16
CA ALA A 74 10.52 -1.33 -7.21
C ALA A 74 9.06 -0.89 -6.98
N LEU A 75 8.54 -1.02 -5.74
CA LEU A 75 7.18 -0.58 -5.41
C LEU A 75 7.00 0.93 -5.53
N THR A 76 8.02 1.72 -5.15
CA THR A 76 7.98 3.18 -5.29
C THR A 76 7.94 3.58 -6.76
N ALA A 77 8.80 2.99 -7.60
CA ALA A 77 8.83 3.26 -9.03
C ALA A 77 7.50 2.88 -9.70
N CYS A 78 7.04 1.65 -9.49
CA CYS A 78 5.80 1.13 -10.07
C CYS A 78 4.58 1.96 -9.65
N GLY A 79 4.45 2.26 -8.35
CA GLY A 79 3.32 3.02 -7.84
C GLY A 79 3.36 4.49 -8.24
N ARG A 80 4.54 5.10 -8.37
CA ARG A 80 4.69 6.46 -8.90
C ARG A 80 4.24 6.51 -10.37
N GLU A 81 4.71 5.57 -11.19
CA GLU A 81 4.32 5.50 -12.60
C GLU A 81 2.81 5.31 -12.76
N GLU A 82 2.21 4.38 -12.01
CA GLU A 82 0.76 4.18 -12.03
C GLU A 82 0.00 5.43 -11.60
N ARG A 83 0.44 6.08 -10.52
CA ARG A 83 -0.18 7.33 -10.04
C ARG A 83 -0.19 8.40 -11.12
N GLU A 84 0.95 8.64 -11.77
CA GLU A 84 1.06 9.66 -12.82
C GLU A 84 0.24 9.30 -14.06
N ARG A 85 0.37 8.06 -14.53
CA ARG A 85 -0.35 7.57 -15.73
C ARG A 85 -1.86 7.66 -15.57
N CYS A 86 -2.39 7.39 -14.38
CA CYS A 86 -3.82 7.38 -14.11
C CYS A 86 -4.33 8.69 -13.49
N GLY A 87 -3.46 9.69 -13.25
CA GLY A 87 -3.84 10.96 -12.65
C GLY A 87 -4.28 10.87 -11.18
N TYR A 88 -3.82 9.86 -10.44
CA TYR A 88 -4.11 9.72 -9.03
C TYR A 88 -3.36 10.79 -8.20
N ASN A 89 -3.89 11.15 -7.04
CA ASN A 89 -3.35 12.23 -6.22
C ASN A 89 -2.18 11.79 -5.35
N ARG A 90 -2.33 10.72 -4.57
CA ARG A 90 -1.30 10.26 -3.62
C ARG A 90 -1.08 8.77 -3.75
N LEU A 91 0.17 8.36 -3.58
CA LEU A 91 0.55 6.96 -3.36
C LEU A 91 0.91 6.78 -1.88
N ARG A 92 0.31 5.79 -1.25
CA ARG A 92 0.72 5.30 0.07
C ARG A 92 1.26 3.89 -0.08
N LEU A 93 2.54 3.71 0.19
CA LEU A 93 3.16 2.39 0.33
C LEU A 93 2.95 1.92 1.77
N VAL A 94 2.40 0.73 1.93
CA VAL A 94 2.18 0.08 3.22
C VAL A 94 3.01 -1.20 3.23
N VAL A 95 4.01 -1.26 4.11
CA VAL A 95 4.91 -2.41 4.23
C VAL A 95 4.72 -3.04 5.60
N VAL A 96 4.34 -4.32 5.62
CA VAL A 96 4.22 -5.10 6.85
C VAL A 96 5.55 -5.78 7.15
N THR A 97 6.24 -5.39 8.22
CA THR A 97 7.57 -5.90 8.56
C THR A 97 7.86 -5.77 10.07
N GLY A 98 8.98 -6.32 10.53
CA GLY A 98 9.45 -6.15 11.91
C GLY A 98 9.89 -4.72 12.19
N GLU A 99 9.68 -4.24 13.41
CA GLU A 99 10.06 -2.88 13.84
C GLU A 99 11.57 -2.61 13.69
N GLU A 100 12.40 -3.66 13.79
CA GLU A 100 13.84 -3.59 13.59
C GLU A 100 14.23 -3.11 12.19
N CYS A 101 13.35 -3.27 11.20
CA CYS A 101 13.56 -2.82 9.83
C CYS A 101 13.22 -1.33 9.62
N TYR A 102 12.50 -0.69 10.55
CA TYR A 102 11.89 0.63 10.30
C TYR A 102 12.93 1.71 9.97
N PRO A 103 14.00 1.91 10.76
CA PRO A 103 14.95 2.99 10.48
C PRO A 103 15.67 2.84 9.13
N ALA A 104 15.92 1.60 8.70
CA ALA A 104 16.55 1.33 7.41
C ALA A 104 15.60 1.61 6.23
N LEU A 105 14.32 1.30 6.40
CA LEU A 105 13.29 1.53 5.39
C LEU A 105 12.91 3.00 5.26
N GLU A 106 12.78 3.71 6.38
CA GLU A 106 12.52 5.14 6.38
C GLU A 106 13.65 5.90 5.67
N ARG A 107 14.91 5.56 5.95
CA ARG A 107 16.07 6.13 5.25
C ARG A 107 16.01 5.85 3.75
N SER A 108 15.81 4.59 3.38
CA SER A 108 15.73 4.20 1.97
C SER A 108 14.56 4.88 1.25
N PHE A 109 13.43 5.04 1.93
CA PHE A 109 12.26 5.72 1.38
C PHE A 109 12.50 7.21 1.18
N SER A 110 13.16 7.89 2.14
CA SER A 110 13.47 9.31 2.00
C SER A 110 14.31 9.60 0.75
N GLU A 111 15.25 8.71 0.41
CA GLU A 111 16.05 8.80 -0.82
C GLU A 111 15.18 8.60 -2.07
N LEU A 112 14.29 7.61 -2.04
CA LEU A 112 13.39 7.28 -3.16
C LEU A 112 12.29 8.34 -3.37
N GLN A 113 11.81 8.94 -2.28
CA GLN A 113 10.77 9.97 -2.29
C GLN A 113 11.26 11.22 -3.02
N GLY A 114 12.49 11.67 -2.72
CA GLY A 114 13.02 12.93 -3.24
C GLY A 114 12.10 14.09 -2.87
N GLU A 115 11.71 14.90 -3.85
CA GLU A 115 10.83 16.07 -3.67
C GLU A 115 9.33 15.75 -3.81
N ASP A 116 8.96 14.48 -4.00
CA ASP A 116 7.58 14.07 -4.25
C ASP A 116 6.77 13.97 -2.94
N ASP A 117 6.12 15.08 -2.56
CA ASP A 117 5.26 15.20 -1.38
C ASP A 117 3.94 14.39 -1.47
N ARG A 118 3.68 13.75 -2.62
CA ARG A 118 2.52 12.88 -2.86
C ARG A 118 2.84 11.39 -2.63
N LEU A 119 4.04 11.07 -2.15
CA LEU A 119 4.44 9.72 -1.73
C LEU A 119 4.51 9.63 -0.21
N PHE A 120 3.96 8.55 0.33
CA PHE A 120 3.99 8.28 1.76
C PHE A 120 4.33 6.81 2.01
N LEU A 121 5.13 6.56 3.04
CA LEU A 121 5.40 5.23 3.56
C LEU A 121 4.69 5.04 4.89
N HIS A 122 4.02 3.90 5.03
CA HIS A 122 3.49 3.40 6.29
C HIS A 122 4.14 2.05 6.57
N LEU A 123 4.75 1.94 7.74
CA LEU A 123 5.33 0.70 8.23
C LEU A 123 4.40 0.14 9.31
N LEU A 124 4.04 -1.13 9.18
CA LEU A 124 3.13 -1.81 10.09
C LEU A 124 3.78 -3.10 10.57
N THR A 125 3.50 -3.51 11.81
CA THR A 125 3.86 -4.86 12.26
C THR A 125 2.81 -5.87 11.77
N SER A 126 3.13 -7.16 11.76
CA SER A 126 2.14 -8.20 11.44
C SER A 126 0.94 -8.15 12.39
N ARG A 127 1.12 -7.70 13.65
CA ARG A 127 0.03 -7.50 14.62
C ARG A 127 -0.93 -6.39 14.16
N ASP A 128 -0.39 -5.29 13.62
CA ASP A 128 -1.18 -4.16 13.14
C ASP A 128 -1.84 -4.45 11.78
N SER A 129 -1.22 -5.31 10.96
CA SER A 129 -1.71 -5.68 9.63
C SER A 129 -2.97 -6.54 9.63
N ALA A 130 -3.32 -7.18 10.75
CA ALA A 130 -4.51 -8.01 10.87
C ALA A 130 -5.80 -7.22 10.56
N LEU A 131 -5.79 -5.91 10.80
CA LEU A 131 -6.86 -4.97 10.46
C LEU A 131 -6.93 -4.63 8.96
N ALA A 132 -5.80 -4.64 8.26
CA ALA A 132 -5.72 -4.38 6.82
C ALA A 132 -6.11 -5.63 6.00
N ALA A 133 -5.66 -6.82 6.44
CA ALA A 133 -5.88 -8.08 5.74
C ALA A 133 -7.36 -8.54 5.80
N THR A 134 -8.07 -8.27 6.89
CA THR A 134 -9.48 -8.68 7.04
C THR A 134 -10.43 -7.90 6.13
N GLY A 135 -10.07 -6.69 5.70
CA GLY A 135 -10.89 -5.84 4.82
C GLY A 135 -10.61 -6.02 3.32
N LEU A 136 -9.44 -6.54 2.96
CA LEU A 136 -8.93 -6.57 1.57
C LEU A 136 -8.92 -7.96 0.93
N LEU A 137 -8.94 -9.04 1.73
CA LEU A 137 -8.86 -10.40 1.21
C LEU A 137 -10.27 -11.00 1.04
N SER A 138 -10.62 -11.31 -0.21
CA SER A 138 -11.72 -12.23 -0.49
C SER A 138 -11.39 -13.59 0.10
N SER A 139 -12.26 -14.07 0.99
CA SER A 139 -12.26 -15.45 1.45
C SER A 139 -12.83 -16.32 0.33
N HIS A 140 -12.03 -16.73 -0.64
CA HIS A 140 -12.40 -17.87 -1.48
C HIS A 140 -11.31 -18.95 -1.39
N PRO A 141 -11.70 -20.18 -0.98
CA PRO A 141 -10.81 -21.32 -0.83
C PRO A 141 -10.25 -21.81 -2.16
#